data_AF-A0A4S3J9H2-F1
#
_entry.id   AF-A0A4S3J9H2-F1
#
_cell.length_a   1.000
_cell.length_b   1.000
_cell.length_c   1.000
_cell.angle_alpha   90.00
_cell.angle_beta   90.00
_cell.angle_gamma   90.00
#
_symmetry.space_group_name_H-M   'P 1'
#
loop_
_entity.id
_entity.type
_entity.pdbx_description
1 polymer ?
#
loop_
_entity_poly.entity_id
_entity_poly.type
_entity_poly.pdbx_seq_one_letter_code
_entity_poly.pdbx_strand_id
1 'polypeptide(L)'
;MVGARSTKRALSPTRPISPPPLKRKVESSMTISTASGNTFPRNASDWKWWHASVPSRLKELDADGYKVVIVSNQKKISLQKEVKGGRSDSKSLTNFKERVAAVMKQLDIPLCVYAATQDDEYRKPRPGMWKEFLDDYDFDVSGVDLSESVFVGDAAGRPRDHSQVDRGFAANIGVPFKTPEEFFLNAAPEPLVEPFNPHLYLQSDPADKGA
;
A
#
# COMPACT_ATOMS: atom_id res chain seq x y z
N MET A 1 -24.77 -41.29 28.47
CA MET A 1 -24.97 -42.13 27.27
C MET A 1 -26.28 -41.72 26.63
N VAL A 2 -26.25 -40.91 25.57
CA VAL A 2 -27.17 -40.84 24.41
C VAL A 2 -26.56 -39.79 23.49
N GLY A 3 -25.89 -40.24 22.43
CA GLY A 3 -25.26 -39.38 21.43
C GLY A 3 -26.24 -39.09 20.29
N ALA A 4 -26.47 -37.80 20.01
CA ALA A 4 -27.17 -37.37 18.81
C ALA A 4 -26.18 -37.42 17.62
N ARG A 5 -26.39 -38.38 16.71
CA ARG A 5 -25.68 -38.46 15.44
C ARG A 5 -26.12 -37.32 14.53
N SER A 6 -25.22 -36.36 14.29
CA SER A 6 -25.40 -35.37 13.23
C SER A 6 -25.17 -36.06 11.87
N THR A 7 -26.19 -36.05 11.02
CA THR A 7 -26.18 -36.59 9.66
C THR A 7 -25.17 -35.83 8.79
N LYS A 8 -24.12 -36.50 8.33
CA LYS A 8 -23.17 -35.98 7.34
C LYS A 8 -23.91 -35.72 6.01
N ARG A 9 -23.88 -34.48 5.54
CA ARG A 9 -24.38 -34.09 4.21
C ARG A 9 -23.55 -34.77 3.13
N ALA A 10 -24.19 -35.41 2.16
CA ALA A 10 -23.52 -35.99 1.00
C ALA A 10 -22.96 -34.88 0.09
N LEU A 11 -21.70 -35.05 -0.35
CA LEU A 11 -21.05 -34.19 -1.35
C LEU A 11 -21.67 -34.50 -2.74
N SER A 12 -22.35 -33.52 -3.31
CA SER A 12 -22.87 -33.55 -4.68
C SER A 12 -21.74 -33.34 -5.70
N PRO A 13 -21.57 -34.19 -6.75
CA PRO A 13 -20.39 -34.18 -7.62
C PRO A 13 -20.51 -33.24 -8.83
N THR A 14 -21.25 -32.14 -8.72
CA THR A 14 -21.41 -31.17 -9.81
C THR A 14 -21.47 -29.76 -9.25
N ARG A 15 -20.30 -29.22 -8.88
CA ARG A 15 -20.08 -27.77 -8.91
C ARG A 15 -19.12 -27.50 -10.07
N PRO A 16 -19.41 -26.52 -10.94
CA PRO A 16 -18.38 -26.04 -11.84
C PRO A 16 -17.19 -25.61 -10.98
N ILE A 17 -16.03 -26.17 -11.28
CA ILE A 17 -14.76 -25.75 -10.70
C ILE A 17 -14.64 -24.28 -11.08
N SER A 18 -14.83 -23.39 -10.10
CA SER A 18 -14.54 -21.97 -10.26
C SER A 18 -13.17 -21.85 -10.91
N PRO A 19 -12.97 -20.96 -11.90
CA PRO A 19 -11.63 -20.73 -12.42
C PRO A 19 -10.68 -20.46 -11.24
N PRO A 20 -9.42 -20.92 -11.31
CA PRO A 20 -8.46 -20.72 -10.24
C PRO A 20 -8.47 -19.24 -9.82
N PRO A 21 -8.27 -18.91 -8.53
CA PRO A 21 -8.33 -17.53 -8.09
C PRO A 21 -7.35 -16.73 -8.96
N LEU A 22 -7.89 -15.77 -9.71
CA LEU A 22 -7.10 -14.77 -10.42
C LEU A 22 -6.25 -14.12 -9.35
N LYS A 23 -4.98 -14.53 -9.24
CA LYS A 23 -4.04 -13.90 -8.31
C LYS A 23 -4.02 -12.43 -8.69
N ARG A 24 -4.46 -11.58 -7.76
CA ARG A 24 -4.65 -10.17 -8.05
C ARG A 24 -3.30 -9.48 -7.92
N LYS A 25 -3.01 -8.58 -8.86
CA LYS A 25 -1.80 -7.78 -8.86
C LYS A 25 -2.06 -6.50 -8.08
N VAL A 26 -1.08 -5.98 -7.36
CA VAL A 26 -1.26 -4.79 -6.52
C VAL A 26 -0.26 -3.72 -6.93
N GLU A 27 -0.76 -2.49 -7.10
CA GLU A 27 0.07 -1.30 -7.20
C GLU A 27 -0.14 -0.43 -5.96
N SER A 28 0.94 0.05 -5.34
CA SER A 28 0.84 1.17 -4.42
C SER A 28 1.57 2.40 -4.94
N SER A 29 0.82 3.46 -5.29
CA SER A 29 1.40 4.74 -5.68
C SER A 29 0.50 5.91 -5.27
N MET A 30 1.06 6.89 -4.57
CA MET A 30 0.43 8.22 -4.48
C MET A 30 1.47 9.27 -4.82
N THR A 31 1.62 9.49 -6.10
CA THR A 31 2.50 10.53 -6.64
C THR A 31 1.68 11.81 -6.84
N ILE A 32 1.26 12.43 -5.75
CA ILE A 32 0.71 13.80 -5.79
C ILE A 32 1.76 14.77 -5.23
N SER A 33 1.85 15.95 -5.82
CA SER A 33 2.66 17.05 -5.32
C SER A 33 1.76 18.17 -4.82
N THR A 34 2.26 19.04 -3.96
CA THR A 34 1.52 20.27 -3.61
C THR A 34 1.48 21.20 -4.82
N ALA A 35 0.33 21.82 -5.06
CA ALA A 35 0.22 22.84 -6.11
C ALA A 35 1.03 24.10 -5.74
N SER A 36 1.14 24.37 -4.44
CA SER A 36 1.88 25.49 -3.86
C SER A 36 3.41 25.32 -3.81
N GLY A 37 3.93 24.12 -4.09
CA GLY A 37 5.36 23.81 -4.00
C GLY A 37 5.90 23.63 -2.57
N ASN A 38 5.04 23.68 -1.55
CA ASN A 38 5.45 23.42 -0.17
C ASN A 38 5.64 21.92 0.08
N THR A 39 6.46 21.55 1.06
CA THR A 39 6.58 20.16 1.51
C THR A 39 5.27 19.59 2.05
N PHE A 40 4.41 20.46 2.64
CA PHE A 40 3.11 20.08 3.17
C PHE A 40 2.00 20.94 2.55
N PRO A 41 0.84 20.33 2.22
CA PRO A 41 -0.28 21.03 1.61
C PRO A 41 -0.93 22.00 2.61
N ARG A 42 -1.26 23.20 2.14
CA ARG A 42 -1.90 24.26 2.95
C ARG A 42 -3.36 23.98 3.26
N ASN A 43 -4.07 23.33 2.33
CA ASN A 43 -5.48 23.01 2.41
C ASN A 43 -5.82 21.77 1.58
N ALA A 44 -7.09 21.37 1.53
CA ALA A 44 -7.55 20.20 0.79
C ALA A 44 -7.28 20.26 -0.72
N SER A 45 -7.36 21.46 -1.32
CA SER A 45 -7.18 21.69 -2.75
C SER A 45 -5.73 21.92 -3.16
N ASP A 46 -4.79 21.96 -2.21
CA ASP A 46 -3.36 22.18 -2.47
C ASP A 46 -2.67 20.88 -2.92
N TRP A 47 -3.08 20.36 -4.06
CA TRP A 47 -2.51 19.18 -4.68
C TRP A 47 -2.61 19.25 -6.20
N LYS A 48 -1.71 18.52 -6.85
CA LYS A 48 -1.73 18.24 -8.29
C LYS A 48 -1.08 16.89 -8.54
N TRP A 49 -1.37 16.29 -9.68
CA TRP A 49 -0.55 15.19 -10.19
C TRP A 49 0.88 15.70 -10.40
N TRP A 50 1.86 14.93 -9.96
CA TRP A 50 3.27 15.27 -10.21
C TRP A 50 3.58 15.26 -11.72
N HIS A 51 2.92 14.36 -12.46
CA HIS A 51 3.04 14.20 -13.90
C HIS A 51 1.70 13.84 -14.54
N ALA A 52 1.49 14.23 -15.80
CA ALA A 52 0.24 14.05 -16.53
C ALA A 52 -0.07 12.57 -16.88
N SER A 53 0.94 11.70 -16.90
CA SER A 53 0.76 10.27 -17.21
C SER A 53 0.21 9.43 -16.06
N VAL A 54 0.18 9.98 -14.83
CA VAL A 54 -0.27 9.20 -13.66
C VAL A 54 -1.72 8.74 -13.78
N PRO A 55 -2.69 9.63 -14.06
CA PRO A 55 -4.09 9.21 -14.05
C PRO A 55 -4.39 8.18 -15.15
N SER A 56 -3.80 8.33 -16.33
CA SER A 56 -3.97 7.36 -17.42
C SER A 56 -3.36 6.02 -17.06
N ARG A 57 -2.16 6.01 -16.48
CA ARG A 57 -1.47 4.77 -16.13
C ARG A 57 -2.17 3.97 -15.04
N LEU A 58 -2.71 4.66 -14.02
CA LEU A 58 -3.50 4.02 -12.96
C LEU A 58 -4.79 3.39 -13.49
N LYS A 59 -5.46 4.06 -14.45
CA LYS A 59 -6.66 3.52 -15.12
C LYS A 59 -6.36 2.29 -15.97
N GLU A 60 -5.24 2.30 -16.69
CA GLU A 60 -4.77 1.12 -17.44
C GLU A 60 -4.54 -0.07 -16.51
N LEU A 61 -3.94 0.15 -15.34
CA LEU A 61 -3.65 -0.92 -14.39
C LEU A 61 -4.92 -1.52 -13.79
N ASP A 62 -5.92 -0.69 -13.45
CA ASP A 62 -7.24 -1.17 -13.06
C ASP A 62 -7.90 -2.02 -14.16
N ALA A 63 -7.84 -1.56 -15.42
CA ALA A 63 -8.34 -2.31 -16.58
C ALA A 63 -7.60 -3.64 -16.79
N ASP A 64 -6.31 -3.69 -16.48
CA ASP A 64 -5.46 -4.90 -16.51
C ASP A 64 -5.68 -5.83 -15.29
N GLY A 65 -6.60 -5.47 -14.40
CA GLY A 65 -6.99 -6.28 -13.23
C GLY A 65 -6.10 -6.08 -11.99
N TYR A 66 -5.27 -5.03 -11.97
CA TYR A 66 -4.57 -4.62 -10.76
C TYR A 66 -5.54 -3.99 -9.77
N LYS A 67 -5.31 -4.23 -8.48
CA LYS A 67 -5.85 -3.38 -7.42
C LYS A 67 -4.92 -2.21 -7.19
N VAL A 68 -5.45 -1.00 -7.33
CA VAL A 68 -4.72 0.22 -7.01
C VAL A 68 -4.95 0.56 -5.53
N VAL A 69 -3.85 0.63 -4.80
CA VAL A 69 -3.80 0.94 -3.36
C VAL A 69 -2.92 2.17 -3.16
N ILE A 70 -3.16 2.94 -2.11
CA ILE A 70 -2.30 4.03 -1.68
C ILE A 70 -1.84 3.72 -0.27
N VAL A 71 -0.53 3.68 -0.07
CA VAL A 71 0.08 3.49 1.24
C VAL A 71 0.88 4.75 1.61
N SER A 72 0.46 5.47 2.64
CA SER A 72 1.00 6.81 2.94
C SER A 72 1.36 7.01 4.42
N ASN A 73 2.52 7.62 4.69
CA ASN A 73 2.93 8.02 6.04
C ASN A 73 2.42 9.45 6.33
N GLN A 74 1.43 9.61 7.21
CA GLN A 74 0.71 10.87 7.46
C GLN A 74 0.77 11.33 8.93
N LYS A 75 1.99 11.46 9.49
CA LYS A 75 2.23 11.82 10.91
C LYS A 75 1.57 13.13 11.37
N LYS A 76 1.29 14.06 10.44
CA LYS A 76 0.69 15.36 10.75
C LYS A 76 -0.84 15.33 10.82
N ILE A 77 -1.47 14.20 10.49
CA ILE A 77 -2.92 14.04 10.65
C ILE A 77 -3.20 13.73 12.11
N SER A 78 -3.89 14.63 12.79
CA SER A 78 -4.36 14.42 14.16
C SER A 78 -5.68 13.66 14.15
N LEU A 79 -5.76 12.58 14.94
CA LEU A 79 -7.03 11.91 15.24
C LEU A 79 -7.58 12.49 16.55
N GLN A 80 -8.80 13.04 16.51
CA GLN A 80 -9.46 13.51 17.73
C GLN A 80 -10.11 12.31 18.43
N LYS A 81 -9.78 12.11 19.70
CA LYS A 81 -10.36 11.03 20.53
C LYS A 81 -11.75 11.39 21.07
N GLU A 82 -12.09 12.68 21.08
CA GLU A 82 -13.33 13.21 21.63
C GLU A 82 -13.95 14.22 20.66
N VAL A 83 -15.28 14.21 20.56
CA VAL A 83 -16.04 15.18 19.76
C VAL A 83 -15.99 16.54 20.46
N LYS A 84 -15.08 17.42 20.05
CA LYS A 84 -15.02 18.81 20.55
C LYS A 84 -15.77 19.74 19.60
N GLY A 85 -16.84 20.37 20.10
CA GLY A 85 -17.59 21.38 19.34
C GLY A 85 -18.43 20.84 18.19
N GLY A 86 -18.93 19.60 18.30
CA GLY A 86 -19.83 18.99 17.30
C GLY A 86 -19.14 18.49 16.02
N ARG A 87 -17.80 18.57 15.93
CA ARG A 87 -17.02 17.96 14.85
C ARG A 87 -16.29 16.73 15.36
N SER A 88 -16.40 15.62 14.62
CA SER A 88 -15.69 14.37 14.92
C SER A 88 -14.24 14.39 14.42
N ASP A 89 -13.98 15.15 13.35
CA ASP A 89 -12.70 15.12 12.63
C ASP A 89 -11.87 16.39 12.90
N SER A 90 -10.56 16.21 13.06
CA SER A 90 -9.62 17.32 13.06
C SER A 90 -9.59 17.98 11.67
N LYS A 91 -9.25 19.28 11.62
CA LYS A 91 -9.06 20.00 10.34
C LYS A 91 -8.06 19.28 9.41
N SER A 92 -6.99 18.71 9.96
CA SER A 92 -6.02 17.94 9.17
C SER A 92 -6.61 16.66 8.58
N LEU A 93 -7.48 15.97 9.32
CA LEU A 93 -8.15 14.76 8.85
C LEU A 93 -9.19 15.10 7.78
N THR A 94 -10.00 16.15 7.99
CA THR A 94 -10.94 16.66 6.99
C THR A 94 -10.22 17.03 5.69
N ASN A 95 -9.15 17.83 5.77
CA ASN A 95 -8.36 18.20 4.60
C ASN A 95 -7.75 17.00 3.86
N PHE A 96 -7.38 15.94 4.59
CA PHE A 96 -6.87 14.71 3.99
C PHE A 96 -7.98 13.93 3.28
N LYS A 97 -9.12 13.72 3.94
CA LYS A 97 -10.29 13.03 3.36
C LYS A 97 -10.79 13.73 2.10
N GLU A 98 -10.92 15.05 2.13
CA GLU A 98 -11.34 15.84 0.96
C GLU A 98 -10.36 15.70 -0.22
N ARG A 99 -9.05 15.68 0.06
CA ARG A 99 -8.04 15.48 -0.97
C ARG A 99 -8.09 14.08 -1.58
N VAL A 100 -8.22 13.06 -0.72
CA VAL A 100 -8.37 11.67 -1.17
C VAL A 100 -9.64 11.53 -2.01
N ALA A 101 -10.76 12.13 -1.58
CA ALA A 101 -12.00 12.13 -2.35
C ALA A 101 -11.85 12.82 -3.71
N ALA A 102 -11.10 13.92 -3.79
CA ALA A 102 -10.81 14.59 -5.06
C ALA A 102 -9.97 13.72 -6.00
N VAL A 103 -8.96 13.03 -5.47
CA VAL A 103 -8.13 12.06 -6.22
C VAL A 103 -8.98 10.90 -6.73
N MET A 104 -9.78 10.28 -5.85
CA MET A 104 -10.69 9.18 -6.20
C MET A 104 -11.67 9.59 -7.30
N LYS A 105 -12.27 10.79 -7.18
CA LYS A 105 -13.19 11.32 -8.19
C LYS A 105 -12.53 11.52 -9.56
N GLN A 106 -11.26 11.92 -9.60
CA GLN A 106 -10.56 12.12 -10.88
C GLN A 106 -10.11 10.81 -11.52
N LEU A 107 -9.70 9.84 -10.70
CA LEU A 107 -9.31 8.51 -11.18
C LEU A 107 -10.52 7.67 -11.58
N ASP A 108 -11.65 7.76 -10.88
CA ASP A 108 -12.87 7.02 -11.18
C ASP A 108 -12.64 5.50 -11.36
N ILE A 109 -11.78 4.94 -10.50
CA ILE A 109 -11.46 3.51 -10.40
C ILE A 109 -11.58 3.06 -8.93
N PRO A 110 -11.76 1.76 -8.66
CA PRO A 110 -11.64 1.21 -7.32
C PRO A 110 -10.27 1.51 -6.70
N LEU A 111 -10.25 2.33 -5.65
CA LEU A 111 -9.02 2.78 -4.97
C LEU A 111 -9.14 2.57 -3.46
N CYS A 112 -8.09 2.05 -2.84
CA CYS A 112 -7.97 1.99 -1.38
C CYS A 112 -6.83 2.86 -0.86
N VAL A 113 -7.00 3.42 0.34
CA VAL A 113 -6.02 4.34 0.93
C VAL A 113 -5.77 3.97 2.37
N TYR A 114 -4.54 3.54 2.67
CA TYR A 114 -4.02 3.31 4.00
C TYR A 114 -3.08 4.45 4.38
N ALA A 115 -3.32 5.07 5.53
CA ALA A 115 -2.60 6.25 5.99
C ALA A 115 -2.13 6.09 7.44
N ALA A 116 -0.85 5.81 7.64
CA ALA A 116 -0.25 5.67 8.97
C ALA A 116 -0.06 7.04 9.64
N THR A 117 -0.82 7.30 10.70
CA THR A 117 -0.81 8.59 11.42
C THR A 117 0.17 8.63 12.60
N GLN A 118 0.71 7.48 13.03
CA GLN A 118 1.62 7.36 14.17
C GLN A 118 2.96 6.73 13.77
N ASP A 119 3.84 6.52 14.74
CA ASP A 119 5.13 5.85 14.56
C ASP A 119 5.07 4.44 15.15
N ASP A 120 4.26 3.61 14.52
CA ASP A 120 3.90 2.26 14.93
C ASP A 120 4.11 1.28 13.76
N GLU A 121 3.68 0.02 13.91
CA GLU A 121 3.84 -1.03 12.91
C GLU A 121 3.24 -0.72 11.54
N TYR A 122 2.29 0.22 11.46
CA TYR A 122 1.66 0.65 10.20
C TYR A 122 2.54 1.60 9.41
N ARG A 123 3.41 2.37 10.07
CA ARG A 123 4.27 3.35 9.40
C ARG A 123 5.39 2.67 8.60
N LYS A 124 5.44 2.96 7.30
CA LYS A 124 6.53 2.51 6.40
C LYS A 124 7.90 2.87 6.99
N PRO A 125 8.89 1.97 6.96
CA PRO A 125 8.97 0.75 6.13
C PRO A 125 8.32 -0.51 6.72
N ARG A 126 7.63 -0.43 7.86
CA ARG A 126 7.02 -1.60 8.51
C ARG A 126 5.77 -2.07 7.75
N PRO A 127 5.48 -3.38 7.72
CA PRO A 127 4.47 -3.96 6.83
C PRO A 127 3.02 -3.84 7.35
N GLY A 128 2.74 -3.13 8.44
CA GLY A 128 1.41 -3.11 9.06
C GLY A 128 0.29 -2.72 8.08
N MET A 129 0.46 -1.63 7.31
CA MET A 129 -0.54 -1.24 6.30
C MET A 129 -0.75 -2.29 5.20
N TRP A 130 0.27 -3.10 4.88
CA TRP A 130 0.13 -4.20 3.91
C TRP A 130 -0.69 -5.35 4.50
N LYS A 131 -0.49 -5.67 5.78
CA LYS A 131 -1.26 -6.71 6.47
C LYS A 131 -2.75 -6.38 6.52
N GLU A 132 -3.10 -5.14 6.87
CA GLU A 132 -4.49 -4.67 6.86
C GLU A 132 -5.11 -4.79 5.45
N PHE A 133 -4.36 -4.42 4.42
CA PHE A 133 -4.82 -4.58 3.04
C PHE A 133 -5.07 -6.04 2.65
N LEU A 134 -4.24 -6.97 3.12
CA LEU A 134 -4.47 -8.39 2.85
C LEU A 134 -5.71 -8.90 3.57
N ASP A 135 -5.93 -8.48 4.82
CA ASP A 135 -7.07 -8.89 5.65
C ASP A 135 -8.39 -8.32 5.10
N ASP A 136 -8.45 -7.02 4.79
CA ASP A 136 -9.63 -6.33 4.24
C ASP A 136 -10.18 -6.95 2.94
N TYR A 137 -9.33 -7.68 2.20
CA TYR A 137 -9.63 -8.25 0.90
C TYR A 137 -9.58 -9.79 0.85
N ASP A 138 -9.46 -10.45 2.00
CA ASP A 138 -9.30 -11.91 2.13
C ASP A 138 -8.15 -12.47 1.26
N PHE A 139 -7.07 -11.69 1.14
CA PHE A 139 -5.88 -12.06 0.35
C PHE A 139 -4.84 -12.85 1.14
N ASP A 140 -4.94 -12.85 2.46
CA ASP A 140 -4.26 -13.83 3.31
C ASP A 140 -4.67 -15.27 2.93
N VAL A 141 -5.92 -15.46 2.49
CA VAL A 141 -6.46 -16.74 2.01
C VAL A 141 -6.25 -16.91 0.50
N SER A 142 -6.64 -15.92 -0.31
CA SER A 142 -6.65 -16.04 -1.78
C SER A 142 -5.30 -15.79 -2.45
N GLY A 143 -4.37 -15.14 -1.73
CA GLY A 143 -3.02 -14.84 -2.19
C GLY A 143 -2.90 -13.64 -3.12
N VAL A 144 -1.73 -13.01 -3.10
CA VAL A 144 -1.31 -11.95 -4.04
C VAL A 144 -0.14 -12.45 -4.86
N ASP A 145 -0.12 -12.17 -6.16
CA ASP A 145 1.08 -12.42 -6.97
C ASP A 145 2.09 -11.29 -6.73
N LEU A 146 3.02 -11.51 -5.80
CA LEU A 146 4.01 -10.50 -5.43
C LEU A 146 4.97 -10.20 -6.59
N SER A 147 5.35 -11.20 -7.39
CA SER A 147 6.24 -11.03 -8.55
C SER A 147 5.64 -10.15 -9.65
N GLU A 148 4.33 -10.24 -9.83
CA GLU A 148 3.58 -9.44 -10.80
C GLU A 148 3.01 -8.14 -10.21
N SER A 149 3.19 -7.92 -8.91
CA SER A 149 2.85 -6.68 -8.21
C SER A 149 3.99 -5.68 -8.28
N VAL A 150 3.71 -4.42 -7.96
CA VAL A 150 4.71 -3.36 -7.96
C VAL A 150 4.41 -2.30 -6.90
N PHE A 151 5.43 -1.87 -6.18
CA PHE A 151 5.35 -0.74 -5.26
C PHE A 151 6.10 0.45 -5.87
N VAL A 152 5.41 1.60 -5.96
CA VAL A 152 5.97 2.81 -6.57
C VAL A 152 6.04 3.93 -5.53
N GLY A 153 7.24 4.45 -5.27
CA GLY A 153 7.42 5.48 -4.25
C GLY A 153 8.67 6.34 -4.47
N ASP A 154 8.61 7.59 -4.00
CA ASP A 154 9.67 8.58 -4.17
C ASP A 154 10.78 8.44 -3.11
N ALA A 155 10.49 7.83 -1.95
CA ALA A 155 11.48 7.56 -0.92
C ALA A 155 12.32 6.31 -1.23
N ALA A 156 13.13 6.40 -2.29
CA ALA A 156 13.92 5.30 -2.83
C ALA A 156 15.35 5.20 -2.25
N GLY A 157 15.82 6.23 -1.54
CA GLY A 157 17.17 6.30 -0.99
C GLY A 157 18.23 6.80 -1.99
N ARG A 158 17.83 7.50 -3.04
CA ARG A 158 18.74 8.22 -3.93
C ARG A 158 19.41 9.38 -3.20
N PRO A 159 20.54 9.94 -3.67
CA PRO A 159 21.26 11.02 -2.99
C PRO A 159 20.42 12.27 -2.63
N ARG A 160 19.31 12.51 -3.34
CA ARG A 160 18.40 13.64 -3.10
C ARG A 160 17.09 13.25 -2.41
N ASP A 161 16.88 11.96 -2.15
CA ASP A 161 15.67 11.50 -1.47
C ASP A 161 15.76 11.78 0.03
N HIS A 162 14.65 12.22 0.61
CA HIS A 162 14.57 12.52 2.03
C HIS A 162 14.65 11.25 2.92
N SER A 163 14.37 10.07 2.35
CA SER A 163 14.40 8.79 3.04
C SER A 163 14.39 7.62 2.03
N GLN A 164 14.48 6.39 2.56
CA GLN A 164 14.39 5.13 1.79
C GLN A 164 13.17 4.28 2.20
N VAL A 165 12.16 4.88 2.84
CA VAL A 165 11.07 4.14 3.51
C VAL A 165 10.17 3.39 2.53
N ASP A 166 10.02 3.88 1.30
CA ASP A 166 9.20 3.23 0.27
C ASP A 166 9.88 1.99 -0.27
N ARG A 167 11.19 2.11 -0.59
CA ARG A 167 12.02 0.98 -0.99
C ARG A 167 12.11 -0.07 0.12
N GLY A 168 12.29 0.37 1.36
CA GLY A 168 12.32 -0.52 2.53
C GLY A 168 10.98 -1.22 2.76
N PHE A 169 9.85 -0.52 2.57
CA PHE A 169 8.52 -1.14 2.65
C PHE A 169 8.35 -2.23 1.61
N ALA A 170 8.65 -1.93 0.34
CA ALA A 170 8.56 -2.88 -0.77
C ALA A 170 9.43 -4.13 -0.52
N ALA A 171 10.65 -3.94 -0.05
CA ALA A 171 11.55 -5.03 0.32
C ALA A 171 10.98 -5.88 1.48
N ASN A 172 10.41 -5.26 2.51
CA ASN A 172 9.84 -5.96 3.67
C ASN A 172 8.59 -6.78 3.33
N ILE A 173 7.84 -6.41 2.28
CA ILE A 173 6.65 -7.15 1.83
C ILE A 173 6.94 -8.08 0.64
N GLY A 174 8.16 -8.06 0.09
CA GLY A 174 8.57 -8.89 -1.04
C GLY A 174 8.00 -8.47 -2.40
N VAL A 175 7.63 -7.19 -2.57
CA VAL A 175 7.08 -6.65 -3.82
C VAL A 175 8.16 -5.90 -4.61
N PRO A 176 8.27 -6.08 -5.94
CA PRO A 176 9.16 -5.29 -6.80
C PRO A 176 8.97 -3.79 -6.61
N PHE A 177 10.07 -3.06 -6.47
CA PHE A 177 10.07 -1.61 -6.26
C PHE A 177 10.44 -0.84 -7.53
N LYS A 178 9.77 0.28 -7.79
CA LYS A 178 10.14 1.26 -8.81
C LYS A 178 10.00 2.70 -8.28
N THR A 179 10.80 3.61 -8.81
CA THR A 179 10.57 5.05 -8.60
C THR A 179 9.42 5.56 -9.49
N PRO A 180 8.82 6.73 -9.19
CA PRO A 180 7.83 7.34 -10.07
C PRO A 180 8.37 7.57 -11.49
N GLU A 181 9.63 7.98 -11.62
CA GLU A 181 10.28 8.21 -12.91
C GLU A 181 10.45 6.91 -13.70
N GLU A 182 10.91 5.84 -13.06
CA GLU A 182 11.03 4.51 -13.68
C GLU A 182 9.67 3.95 -14.11
N PHE A 183 8.63 4.16 -13.29
CA PHE A 183 7.32 3.54 -13.52
C PHE A 183 6.45 4.29 -14.53
N PHE A 184 6.33 5.62 -14.38
CA PHE A 184 5.40 6.41 -15.19
C PHE A 184 6.05 7.04 -16.43
N LEU A 185 7.38 7.15 -16.46
CA LEU A 185 8.13 7.78 -17.56
C LEU A 185 9.09 6.82 -18.27
N ASN A 186 9.19 5.57 -17.81
CA ASN A 186 10.17 4.60 -18.30
C ASN A 186 11.62 5.12 -18.25
N ALA A 187 11.95 5.92 -17.23
CA ALA A 187 13.30 6.40 -17.01
C ALA A 187 14.25 5.24 -16.68
N ALA A 188 15.54 5.41 -16.98
CA ALA A 188 16.56 4.47 -16.55
C ALA A 188 16.70 4.49 -15.02
N PRO A 189 16.97 3.35 -14.36
CA PRO A 189 17.19 3.32 -12.93
C PRO A 189 18.34 4.23 -12.51
N GLU A 190 18.13 5.03 -11.46
CA GLU A 190 19.19 5.84 -10.89
C GLU A 190 20.11 5.00 -9.98
N PRO A 191 21.42 5.34 -9.90
CA PRO A 191 22.34 4.65 -9.00
C PRO A 191 21.87 4.75 -7.55
N LEU A 192 21.76 3.59 -6.91
CA LEU A 192 21.41 3.50 -5.50
C LEU A 192 22.69 3.56 -4.67
N VAL A 193 22.64 4.30 -3.57
CA VAL A 193 23.59 4.08 -2.48
C VAL A 193 23.19 2.75 -1.84
N GLU A 194 24.09 1.77 -1.79
CA GLU A 194 23.78 0.49 -1.14
C GLU A 194 23.37 0.74 0.31
N PRO A 195 22.10 0.47 0.68
CA PRO A 195 21.67 0.67 2.05
C PRO A 195 22.19 -0.49 2.91
N PHE A 196 22.42 -0.22 4.20
CA PHE A 196 22.68 -1.27 5.18
C PHE A 196 21.55 -2.31 5.15
N ASN A 197 21.88 -3.57 4.88
CA ASN A 197 20.94 -4.69 4.88
C ASN A 197 21.15 -5.55 6.14
N PRO A 198 20.26 -5.47 7.15
CA PRO A 198 20.42 -6.22 8.38
C PRO A 198 20.37 -7.75 8.18
N HIS A 199 19.69 -8.25 7.14
CA HIS A 199 19.61 -9.69 6.87
C HIS A 199 20.97 -10.33 6.59
N LEU A 200 21.95 -9.57 6.10
CA LEU A 200 23.31 -10.05 5.89
C LEU A 200 24.06 -10.34 7.20
N TYR A 201 23.57 -9.79 8.31
CA TYR A 201 24.19 -9.87 9.64
C TYR A 201 23.37 -10.71 10.63
N LEU A 202 22.18 -11.16 10.23
CA LEU A 202 21.40 -12.15 10.97
C LEU A 202 21.97 -13.54 10.67
N GLN A 203 23.08 -13.90 11.33
CA GLN A 203 23.56 -15.27 11.32
C GLN A 203 22.54 -16.15 12.07
N SER A 204 22.07 -17.23 11.45
CA SER A 204 21.46 -18.33 12.22
C SER A 204 22.56 -18.95 13.05
N ASP A 205 22.46 -18.85 14.37
CA ASP A 205 23.40 -19.49 15.28
C ASP A 205 23.43 -21.01 14.97
N PRO A 206 24.58 -21.61 14.63
CA PRO A 206 24.67 -23.05 14.37
C PRO A 206 24.24 -23.91 15.56
N ALA A 207 24.08 -23.31 16.75
CA ALA A 207 23.68 -23.95 17.99
C ALA A 207 22.19 -24.29 18.09
N ASP A 208 21.30 -23.79 17.22
CA ASP A 208 19.85 -24.04 17.31
C ASP A 208 19.36 -25.20 16.42
N LYS A 209 20.30 -25.98 15.87
CA LYS A 209 20.03 -27.27 15.21
C LYS A 209 20.62 -28.42 16.03
N GLY A 210 20.16 -28.60 17.26
CA GLY A 210 20.53 -29.78 18.03
C GLY A 210 20.30 -29.68 19.53
N ALA A 211 19.04 -29.81 19.96
CA ALA A 211 18.64 -30.46 21.20
C ALA A 211 17.17 -30.89 21.09
#